data_AF-A0A5C3MR33-F1
#
_entry.id   AF-A0A5C3MR33-F1
#
_cell.length_a   1.000
_cell.length_b   1.000
_cell.length_c   1.000
_cell.angle_alpha   90.00
_cell.angle_beta   90.00
_cell.angle_gamma   90.00
#
_symmetry.space_group_name_H-M   'P 1'
#
loop_
_entity.id
_entity.type
_entity.pdbx_description
1 polymer ?
#
loop_
_entity_poly.entity_id
_entity_poly.type
_entity_poly.pdbx_seq_one_letter_code
_entity_poly.pdbx_strand_id
1 'polypeptide(L)'
;MRGWKSPIYAFFEPTPDIVDIGGRRAHVFRCSGRGCKEKVRRYLDKKDAGSTGNMRKHVKACWGEEALKAAEGASNVNDACERVVKPLARSRSILESFERKGKGKQTYSARPHTKTETR
;
A
#
# COMPACT_ATOMS: atom_id res chain seq x y z
N MET A 1 13.86 -5.45 -10.63
CA MET A 1 13.25 -4.20 -11.16
C MET A 1 14.37 -3.28 -11.64
N ARG A 2 14.57 -3.13 -12.95
CA ARG A 2 15.60 -2.21 -13.50
C ARG A 2 14.90 -0.89 -13.86
N GLY A 3 15.27 0.21 -13.22
CA GLY A 3 14.81 1.57 -13.58
C GLY A 3 13.97 2.31 -12.52
N TRP A 4 13.33 1.60 -11.57
CA TRP A 4 12.54 2.20 -10.51
C TRP A 4 13.39 2.42 -9.25
N LYS A 5 14.04 3.58 -9.15
CA LYS A 5 14.94 3.89 -8.01
C LYS A 5 14.20 4.47 -6.80
N SER A 6 13.01 5.04 -6.99
CA SER A 6 12.28 5.70 -5.91
C SER A 6 11.61 4.69 -4.97
N PRO A 7 11.80 4.78 -3.65
CA PRO A 7 11.14 3.90 -2.67
C PRO A 7 9.62 3.83 -2.77
N ILE A 8 8.98 4.86 -3.34
CA ILE A 8 7.52 4.94 -3.56
C ILE A 8 6.98 3.77 -4.39
N TYR A 9 7.79 3.19 -5.28
CA TYR A 9 7.36 2.03 -6.08
C TYR A 9 7.07 0.78 -5.24
N ALA A 10 7.52 0.72 -3.97
CA ALA A 10 7.24 -0.39 -3.08
C ALA A 10 5.74 -0.58 -2.76
N PHE A 11 4.94 0.50 -2.83
CA PHE A 11 3.49 0.48 -2.56
C PHE A 11 2.65 0.01 -3.76
N PHE A 12 3.30 -0.39 -4.85
CA PHE A 12 2.65 -0.78 -6.09
C PHE A 12 3.12 -2.16 -6.53
N GLU A 13 2.35 -2.79 -7.40
CA GLU A 13 2.74 -4.05 -8.02
C GLU A 13 4.05 -3.88 -8.83
N PRO A 14 4.92 -4.90 -8.81
CA PRO A 14 6.27 -4.79 -9.36
C PRO A 14 6.30 -4.67 -10.89
N THR A 15 5.25 -5.18 -11.53
CA THR A 15 5.10 -5.23 -12.99
C THR A 15 3.96 -4.29 -13.38
N PRO A 16 4.24 -3.06 -13.84
CA PRO A 16 3.20 -2.18 -14.34
C PRO A 16 2.64 -2.67 -15.68
N ASP A 17 1.37 -2.43 -15.91
CA ASP A 17 0.77 -2.62 -17.23
C ASP A 17 1.31 -1.53 -18.19
N ILE A 18 1.60 -1.90 -19.43
CA ILE A 18 1.97 -0.94 -20.49
C ILE A 18 0.75 -0.78 -21.39
N VAL A 19 0.21 0.44 -21.44
CA VAL A 19 -1.01 0.74 -22.20
C VAL A 19 -0.76 1.89 -23.18
N ASP A 20 -1.45 1.85 -24.32
CA ASP A 20 -1.57 2.98 -25.22
C ASP A 20 -2.93 3.65 -25.00
N ILE A 21 -2.92 4.95 -24.67
CA ILE A 21 -4.13 5.73 -24.43
C ILE A 21 -4.10 6.91 -25.39
N GLY A 22 -4.86 6.81 -26.48
CA GLY A 22 -4.97 7.86 -27.49
C GLY A 22 -3.63 8.17 -28.18
N GLY A 23 -2.85 7.14 -28.52
CA GLY A 23 -1.54 7.28 -29.17
C GLY A 23 -0.40 7.65 -28.21
N ARG A 24 -0.65 7.62 -26.89
CA ARG A 24 0.36 7.89 -25.86
C ARG A 24 0.60 6.66 -25.01
N ARG A 25 1.85 6.22 -24.94
CA ARG A 25 2.28 5.11 -24.09
C ARG A 25 2.36 5.55 -22.63
N ALA A 26 1.76 4.74 -21.75
CA ALA A 26 1.77 4.95 -20.31
C ALA A 26 2.05 3.65 -19.56
N HIS A 27 2.73 3.77 -18.43
CA HIS A 27 2.78 2.73 -17.40
C HIS A 27 1.63 2.91 -16.43
N VAL A 28 0.92 1.83 -16.13
CA VAL A 28 -0.15 1.81 -15.15
C VAL A 28 0.30 0.95 -13.97
N PHE A 29 0.45 1.60 -12.83
CA PHE A 29 0.84 0.96 -11.57
C PHE A 29 -0.41 0.67 -10.75
N ARG A 30 -0.60 -0.59 -10.38
CA ARG A 30 -1.65 -0.99 -9.46
C ARG A 30 -1.17 -0.86 -8.02
N CYS A 31 -1.99 -0.28 -7.15
CA CYS A 31 -1.68 -0.23 -5.72
C CYS A 31 -1.65 -1.65 -5.12
N SER A 32 -0.66 -1.96 -4.30
CA SER A 32 -0.57 -3.24 -3.58
C SER A 32 -1.38 -3.25 -2.28
N GLY A 33 -2.08 -2.15 -1.97
CA GLY A 33 -2.90 -2.01 -0.78
C GLY A 33 -4.11 -2.93 -0.83
N ARG A 34 -4.34 -3.69 0.25
CA ARG A 34 -5.48 -4.60 0.34
C ARG A 34 -6.79 -3.83 0.14
N GLY A 35 -7.65 -4.31 -0.76
CA GLY A 35 -8.94 -3.67 -1.08
C GLY A 35 -8.84 -2.43 -1.99
N CYS A 36 -7.65 -1.91 -2.28
CA CYS A 36 -7.46 -0.79 -3.18
C CYS A 36 -7.51 -1.26 -4.64
N LYS A 37 -8.38 -0.65 -5.45
CA LYS A 37 -8.50 -0.91 -6.90
C LYS A 37 -7.92 0.22 -7.76
N GLU A 38 -7.36 1.23 -7.11
CA GLU A 38 -6.84 2.42 -7.78
C GLU A 38 -5.63 2.07 -8.65
N LYS A 39 -5.59 2.66 -9.85
CA LYS A 39 -4.51 2.48 -10.81
C LYS A 39 -3.90 3.84 -11.12
N VAL A 40 -2.62 3.99 -10.81
CA VAL A 40 -1.90 5.24 -11.06
C VAL A 40 -1.21 5.18 -12.41
N ARG A 41 -1.64 6.05 -13.33
CA ARG A 41 -1.05 6.17 -14.67
C ARG A 41 0.15 7.10 -14.69
N ARG A 42 1.17 6.72 -15.44
CA ARG A 42 2.39 7.49 -15.67
C ARG A 42 2.73 7.48 -17.15
N TYR A 43 2.55 8.63 -17.78
CA TYR A 43 2.79 8.83 -19.20
C TYR A 43 4.29 8.87 -19.51
N LEU A 44 4.70 8.22 -20.61
CA LEU A 44 6.09 8.13 -21.05
C LEU A 44 6.48 9.20 -22.06
N ASP A 45 5.51 9.94 -22.61
CA ASP A 45 5.72 10.91 -23.69
C ASP A 45 6.36 12.23 -23.24
N LYS A 46 6.35 12.55 -21.94
CA LYS A 46 6.76 13.86 -21.43
C LYS A 46 8.11 13.83 -20.70
N LYS A 47 8.77 14.98 -20.64
CA LYS A 47 10.00 15.22 -19.87
C LYS A 47 9.85 14.88 -18.38
N ASP A 48 8.64 15.09 -17.85
CA ASP A 48 8.27 14.73 -16.47
C ASP A 48 7.95 13.25 -16.30
N ALA A 49 8.31 12.40 -17.27
CA ALA A 49 8.15 10.96 -17.17
C ALA A 49 8.71 10.48 -15.83
N GLY A 50 9.78 11.06 -15.26
CA GLY A 50 10.33 10.69 -13.95
C GLY A 50 9.46 10.97 -12.70
N SER A 51 8.41 11.79 -12.80
CA SER A 51 7.68 12.30 -11.62
C SER A 51 6.82 11.23 -10.94
N THR A 52 6.89 11.18 -9.60
CA THR A 52 6.12 10.27 -8.73
C THR A 52 5.03 11.00 -7.93
N GLY A 53 4.73 12.26 -8.24
CA GLY A 53 3.83 13.10 -7.45
C GLY A 53 2.41 12.52 -7.32
N ASN A 54 1.86 11.95 -8.39
CA ASN A 54 0.57 11.27 -8.36
C ASN A 54 0.59 10.00 -7.49
N MET A 55 1.66 9.21 -7.57
CA MET A 55 1.88 8.02 -6.75
C MET A 55 1.98 8.39 -5.27
N ARG A 56 2.74 9.44 -4.93
CA ARG A 56 2.85 9.96 -3.55
C ARG A 56 1.51 10.42 -2.99
N LYS A 57 0.71 11.16 -3.76
CA LYS A 57 -0.64 11.58 -3.35
C LYS A 57 -1.52 10.38 -3.05
N HIS A 58 -1.51 9.37 -3.93
CA HIS A 58 -2.24 8.14 -3.71
C HIS A 58 -1.76 7.39 -2.45
N VAL A 59 -0.45 7.21 -2.30
CA VAL A 59 0.14 6.52 -1.13
C VAL A 59 -0.22 7.25 0.16
N LYS A 60 -0.16 8.58 0.21
CA LYS A 60 -0.58 9.36 1.38
C LYS A 60 -2.04 9.07 1.77
N ALA A 61 -2.95 9.03 0.80
CA ALA A 61 -4.36 8.77 1.05
C ALA A 61 -4.66 7.29 1.38
N CYS A 62 -4.01 6.36 0.69
CA CYS A 62 -4.29 4.92 0.81
C CYS A 62 -3.53 4.28 1.97
N TRP A 63 -2.24 4.59 2.13
CA TRP A 63 -1.33 3.99 3.13
C TRP A 63 -1.14 4.87 4.37
N GLY A 64 -1.46 6.16 4.27
CA GLY A 64 -1.25 7.14 5.33
C GLY A 64 0.02 7.94 5.14
N GLU A 65 0.10 9.10 5.79
CA GLU A 65 1.26 9.99 5.71
C GLU A 65 2.51 9.38 6.35
N GLU A 66 2.35 8.66 7.46
CA GLU A 66 3.48 8.04 8.16
C GLU A 66 4.14 6.93 7.34
N ALA A 67 3.33 6.16 6.60
CA ALA A 67 3.84 5.15 5.67
C ALA A 67 4.66 5.80 4.54
N LEU A 68 4.18 6.93 4.01
CA LEU A 68 4.89 7.68 2.99
C LEU A 68 6.24 8.18 3.51
N LYS A 69 6.27 8.83 4.68
CA LYS A 69 7.51 9.33 5.31
C LYS A 69 8.50 8.19 5.61
N ALA A 70 8.03 7.07 6.14
CA ALA A 70 8.87 5.91 6.43
C ALA A 70 9.53 5.35 5.16
N ALA A 71 8.78 5.29 4.04
CA ALA A 71 9.35 4.86 2.77
C ALA A 71 10.32 5.88 2.17
N GLU A 72 10.11 7.18 2.37
CA GLU A 72 11.06 8.20 1.92
C GLU A 72 12.41 8.13 2.64
N GLY A 73 12.44 7.61 3.88
CA GLY A 73 13.68 7.31 4.61
C GLY A 73 14.37 6.00 4.19
N ALA A 74 13.78 5.21 3.29
CA ALA A 74 14.36 3.95 2.84
C ALA A 74 15.36 4.16 1.69
N SER A 75 16.44 3.40 1.71
CA SER A 75 17.54 3.54 0.74
C SER A 75 17.17 3.04 -0.66
N ASN A 76 16.24 2.08 -0.76
CA ASN A 76 15.82 1.48 -2.01
C ASN A 76 14.41 0.87 -1.91
N VAL A 77 13.86 0.44 -3.05
CA VAL A 77 12.50 -0.13 -3.16
C VAL A 77 12.33 -1.39 -2.33
N ASN A 78 13.33 -2.28 -2.29
CA ASN A 78 13.25 -3.53 -1.53
C ASN A 78 13.22 -3.23 -0.02
N ASP A 79 14.07 -2.31 0.45
CA ASP A 79 14.11 -1.87 1.84
C ASP A 79 12.75 -1.28 2.27
N ALA A 80 12.15 -0.41 1.45
CA ALA A 80 10.81 0.12 1.69
C ALA A 80 9.74 -0.98 1.70
N CYS A 81 9.84 -1.96 0.80
CA CYS A 81 8.91 -3.08 0.74
C CYS A 81 8.95 -3.92 2.02
N GLU A 82 10.15 -4.33 2.45
CA GLU A 82 10.33 -5.17 3.64
C GLU A 82 10.00 -4.44 4.94
N ARG A 83 10.45 -3.18 5.10
CA ARG A 83 10.37 -2.46 6.37
C ARG A 83 9.06 -1.69 6.56
N VAL A 84 8.40 -1.31 5.48
CA VAL A 84 7.20 -0.44 5.55
C VAL A 84 5.97 -1.16 4.99
N VAL A 85 6.02 -1.63 3.75
CA VAL A 85 4.83 -2.13 3.05
C VAL A 85 4.35 -3.45 3.65
N LYS A 86 5.22 -4.45 3.81
CA LYS A 86 4.83 -5.77 4.33
C LYS A 86 4.27 -5.71 5.77
N PRO A 87 4.90 -4.99 6.73
CA PRO A 87 4.35 -4.87 8.07
C PRO A 87 2.99 -4.17 8.07
N LEU A 88 2.84 -3.07 7.32
CA LEU A 88 1.58 -2.34 7.27
C LEU A 88 0.46 -3.14 6.60
N ALA A 89 0.77 -3.91 5.56
CA ALA A 89 -0.19 -4.80 4.92
C ALA A 89 -0.71 -5.86 5.91
N ARG A 90 0.18 -6.45 6.72
CA ARG A 90 -0.20 -7.42 7.77
C ARG A 90 -1.00 -6.77 8.89
N SER A 91 -0.56 -5.63 9.42
CA SER A 91 -1.25 -4.92 10.51
C SER A 91 -2.63 -4.44 10.11
N ARG A 92 -2.79 -3.94 8.87
CA ARG A 92 -4.10 -3.58 8.32
C ARG A 92 -5.04 -4.78 8.22
N SER A 93 -4.54 -5.95 7.85
CA SER A 93 -5.35 -7.19 7.85
C SER A 93 -5.88 -7.53 9.23
N ILE A 94 -5.11 -7.25 10.29
CA ILE A 94 -5.52 -7.49 11.67
C ILE A 94 -6.59 -6.46 12.07
N LEU A 95 -6.34 -5.17 11.87
CA LEU A 95 -7.31 -4.10 12.18
C LEU A 95 -8.64 -4.28 11.45
N GLU A 96 -8.60 -4.63 10.16
CA GLU A 96 -9.81 -4.90 9.36
C GLU A 96 -10.59 -6.12 9.89
N SER A 97 -9.89 -7.14 10.41
CA SER A 97 -10.54 -8.29 11.07
C SER A 97 -11.24 -7.90 12.38
N PHE A 98 -10.78 -6.84 13.03
CA PHE A 98 -11.42 -6.26 14.20
C PHE A 98 -12.54 -5.27 13.85
N GLU A 99 -12.52 -4.64 12.67
CA GLU A 99 -13.64 -3.87 12.09
C GLU A 99 -14.81 -4.78 11.65
N ARG A 100 -15.28 -5.66 12.52
CA ARG A 100 -16.51 -6.42 12.29
C ARG A 100 -17.72 -5.48 12.23
N LYS A 101 -18.44 -5.52 11.11
CA LYS A 101 -19.69 -4.77 10.87
C LYS A 101 -20.76 -5.15 11.90
N GLY A 102 -20.98 -4.28 12.88
CA GLY A 102 -22.10 -4.32 13.82
C GLY A 102 -22.16 -3.04 14.66
N LYS A 103 -23.35 -2.57 15.02
CA LYS A 103 -23.58 -1.31 15.80
C LYS A 103 -23.08 -1.36 17.26
N GLY A 104 -22.29 -2.37 17.65
CA GLY A 104 -21.84 -2.56 19.02
C GLY A 104 -20.44 -1.99 19.25
N LYS A 105 -20.26 -1.24 20.34
CA LYS A 105 -18.94 -0.81 20.83
C LYS A 105 -18.08 -2.05 21.08
N GLN A 106 -16.89 -2.13 20.49
CA GLN A 106 -15.95 -3.22 20.78
C GLN A 106 -15.73 -3.29 22.30
N THR A 107 -16.21 -4.36 22.92
CA THR A 107 -16.07 -4.60 24.36
C THR A 107 -15.11 -5.76 24.54
N TYR A 108 -13.94 -5.49 25.09
CA TYR A 108 -12.98 -6.53 25.43
C TYR A 108 -13.35 -7.07 26.82
N SER A 109 -13.57 -8.37 26.92
CA SER A 109 -13.77 -9.06 28.20
C SER A 109 -12.48 -9.77 28.57
N ALA A 110 -11.77 -9.29 29.58
CA ALA A 110 -10.64 -9.98 30.19
C ALA A 110 -11.14 -10.94 31.29
N ARG A 111 -12.07 -11.84 30.94
CA ARG A 111 -12.52 -12.87 31.89
C ARG A 111 -11.55 -14.05 31.83
N PRO A 112 -10.95 -14.47 32.95
CA PRO A 112 -10.18 -15.70 32.98
C PRO A 112 -11.10 -16.87 32.60
N HIS A 113 -10.60 -17.80 31.80
CA HIS A 113 -11.38 -18.96 31.34
C HIS A 113 -11.71 -19.83 32.56
N THR A 114 -12.95 -20.32 32.64
CA THR A 114 -13.32 -21.23 33.73
C THR A 114 -12.78 -22.63 33.45
N LYS A 115 -12.48 -23.41 34.51
CA LYS A 115 -11.85 -24.75 34.41
C LYS A 115 -12.59 -25.72 33.47
N THR A 116 -13.88 -25.49 33.22
CA THR A 116 -14.72 -26.31 32.32
C THR A 116 -14.47 -26.02 30.84
N GLU A 117 -13.98 -24.82 30.48
CA GLU A 117 -13.72 -24.40 29.10
C GLU A 117 -12.29 -24.74 28.62
N THR A 118 -11.39 -25.11 29.54
CA THR A 118 -9.98 -25.40 29.25
C THR A 118 -9.70 -26.91 29.01
N ARG A 119 -10.71 -27.70 28.67
CA ARG A 119 -10.57 -29.16 28.54
C ARG A 119 -10.52 -29.64 27.10
#